data_AF-A0A833VG22-F1
#
_entry.id   AF-A0A833VG22-F1
#
_cell.length_a   1.000
_cell.length_b   1.000
_cell.length_c   1.000
_cell.angle_alpha   90.00
_cell.angle_beta   90.00
_cell.angle_gamma   90.00
#
_symmetry.space_group_name_H-M   'P 1'
#
loop_
_entity.id
_entity.type
_entity.pdbx_description
1 polymer ?
#
loop_
_entity_poly.entity_id
_entity_poly.type
_entity_poly.pdbx_seq_one_letter_code
_entity_poly.pdbx_strand_id
1 'polypeptide(L)'
;MKRKFSMKRWFRWRDRNRCDHWVLLVIIPSKDLVLYIDSKLVEGRVFSIESHLLKAYGQYQQRSGRHTKGKRTCDWSMFQGPQQLSDWECGYFVMKNMDFII
;
A
#
# COMPACT_ATOMS: atom_id res chain seq x y z
N MET A 1 -5.01 -26.15 -2.01
CA MET A 1 -5.62 -24.86 -2.43
C MET A 1 -5.06 -23.75 -1.53
N LYS A 2 -4.05 -22.99 -1.96
CA LYS A 2 -3.45 -21.92 -1.13
C LYS A 2 -4.33 -20.67 -1.19
N ARG A 3 -5.01 -20.33 -0.09
CA ARG A 3 -5.77 -19.08 0.01
C ARG A 3 -4.81 -17.90 -0.20
N LYS A 4 -5.05 -17.07 -1.22
CA LYS A 4 -4.38 -15.79 -1.41
C LYS A 4 -4.83 -14.85 -0.28
N PHE A 5 -4.12 -14.86 0.85
CA PHE A 5 -4.34 -13.90 1.92
C PHE A 5 -3.75 -12.55 1.47
N SER A 6 -4.59 -11.53 1.32
CA SER A 6 -4.17 -10.13 1.19
C SER A 6 -4.62 -9.39 2.45
N MET A 7 -3.67 -8.79 3.18
CA MET A 7 -3.98 -7.97 4.34
C MET A 7 -4.21 -6.54 3.87
N LYS A 8 -5.42 -6.04 4.08
CA LYS A 8 -5.89 -4.73 3.61
C LYS A 8 -5.93 -3.79 4.81
N ARG A 9 -5.12 -2.72 4.80
CA ARG A 9 -5.12 -1.71 5.88
C ARG A 9 -5.30 -0.32 5.28
N TRP A 10 -6.35 0.36 5.73
CA TRP A 10 -6.69 1.71 5.30
C TRP A 10 -5.97 2.73 6.17
N PHE A 11 -5.39 3.75 5.54
CA PHE A 11 -4.78 4.87 6.23
C PHE A 11 -5.45 6.16 5.75
N ARG A 12 -6.03 6.91 6.68
CA ARG A 12 -6.52 8.28 6.45
C ARG A 12 -5.48 9.24 7.00
N TRP A 13 -4.88 10.06 6.12
CA TRP A 13 -3.92 11.08 6.53
C TRP A 13 -4.54 12.47 6.37
N ARG A 14 -4.30 13.34 7.36
CA ARG A 14 -4.77 14.73 7.38
C ARG A 14 -3.55 15.65 7.19
N ASP A 15 -3.51 16.34 6.06
CA ASP A 15 -2.55 17.43 5.83
C ASP A 15 -3.00 18.68 6.61
N ARG A 16 -2.06 19.52 7.06
CA ARG A 16 -2.40 20.78 7.75
C ARG A 16 -2.97 21.85 6.81
N ASN A 17 -2.77 21.73 5.49
CA ASN A 17 -3.17 22.74 4.51
C ASN A 17 -3.90 22.20 3.26
N ARG A 18 -4.21 20.91 3.18
CA ARG A 18 -4.95 20.30 2.05
C ARG A 18 -5.94 19.28 2.60
N CYS A 19 -7.11 19.22 1.97
CA CYS A 19 -8.19 18.28 2.30
C CYS A 19 -7.67 16.85 2.53
N ASP A 20 -8.37 16.10 3.38
CA ASP A 20 -8.04 14.70 3.70
C ASP A 20 -7.74 13.91 2.42
N HIS A 21 -6.61 13.20 2.38
CA HIS A 21 -6.15 12.45 1.20
C HIS A 21 -6.14 10.96 1.51
N TRP A 22 -6.80 10.19 0.66
CA TRP A 22 -6.85 8.74 0.77
C TRP A 22 -5.70 8.10 -0.01
N VAL A 23 -4.97 7.21 0.66
CA VAL A 23 -3.96 6.34 0.06
C VAL A 23 -4.29 4.89 0.42
N LEU A 24 -3.99 3.96 -0.46
CA LEU A 24 -4.20 2.53 -0.20
C LEU A 24 -2.87 1.80 -0.19
N LEU A 25 -2.76 0.93 0.81
CA LEU A 25 -1.61 0.10 1.05
C LEU A 25 -2.03 -1.36 1.02
N VAL A 26 -1.41 -2.10 0.11
CA VAL A 26 -1.72 -3.52 -0.09
C VAL A 26 -0.49 -4.33 0.21
N ILE A 27 -0.56 -5.12 1.29
CA ILE A 27 0.44 -6.15 1.57
C ILE A 27 0.02 -7.39 0.80
N ILE A 28 0.92 -7.89 -0.07
CA ILE A 28 0.76 -9.13 -0.82
C ILE A 28 1.80 -10.13 -0.29
N PRO A 29 1.48 -10.89 0.78
CA PRO A 29 2.40 -11.83 1.40
C PRO A 29 2.95 -12.88 0.45
N SER A 30 2.13 -13.38 -0.48
CA SER A 30 2.56 -14.39 -1.46
C SER A 30 3.63 -13.91 -2.43
N LYS A 31 3.85 -12.60 -2.53
CA LYS A 31 4.86 -11.98 -3.39
C LYS A 31 5.98 -11.32 -2.57
N ASP A 32 5.91 -11.35 -1.23
CA ASP A 32 6.68 -10.46 -0.34
C ASP A 32 6.70 -9.01 -0.87
N LEU A 33 5.54 -8.47 -1.25
CA LEU A 33 5.42 -7.17 -1.90
C LEU A 33 4.49 -6.26 -1.11
N VAL A 34 4.90 -5.02 -0.93
CA VAL A 34 4.03 -3.93 -0.47
C VAL A 34 3.78 -3.00 -1.65
N LEU A 35 2.51 -2.84 -2.01
CA LEU A 35 2.06 -1.89 -3.02
C LEU A 35 1.51 -0.63 -2.36
N TYR A 36 2.03 0.51 -2.78
CA TYR A 36 1.54 1.83 -2.42
C TYR A 36 0.75 2.44 -3.57
N ILE A 37 -0.50 2.80 -3.29
CA ILE A 37 -1.41 3.41 -4.25
C ILE A 37 -1.72 4.83 -3.77
N ASP A 38 -1.28 5.80 -4.57
CA ASP A 38 -1.49 7.22 -4.37
C ASP A 38 -1.86 7.85 -5.70
N SER A 39 -3.03 8.47 -5.74
CA SER A 39 -3.55 9.15 -6.93
C SER A 39 -2.81 10.43 -7.30
N LYS A 40 -2.05 11.03 -6.38
CA LYS A 40 -1.33 12.31 -6.59
C LYS A 40 0.17 12.13 -6.85
N LEU A 41 0.72 10.91 -6.74
CA LEU A 41 2.13 10.57 -6.98
C LEU A 41 3.14 11.60 -6.42
N VAL A 42 2.95 12.07 -5.19
CA VAL A 42 3.83 13.10 -4.62
C VAL A 42 5.09 12.44 -4.05
N GLU A 43 6.20 12.50 -4.81
CA GLU A 43 7.48 11.84 -4.53
C GLU A 43 8.00 12.05 -3.09
N GLY A 44 7.79 13.23 -2.50
CA GLY A 44 8.25 13.55 -1.14
C GLY A 44 7.48 12.86 0.01
N ARG A 45 6.23 12.41 -0.21
CA ARG A 45 5.42 11.75 0.85
C ARG A 45 5.80 10.29 1.06
N VAL A 46 6.42 9.66 0.07
CA VAL A 46 6.66 8.21 -0.02
C VAL A 46 7.66 7.70 1.03
N PHE A 47 8.70 8.47 1.35
CA PHE A 47 9.76 8.01 2.26
C PHE A 47 9.30 7.83 3.72
N SER A 48 8.39 8.69 4.20
CA SER A 48 7.89 8.61 5.57
C SER A 48 6.98 7.40 5.82
N ILE A 49 6.19 7.03 4.80
CA ILE A 49 5.24 5.92 4.90
C ILE A 49 5.96 4.57 4.75
N GLU A 50 6.97 4.48 3.89
CA GLU A 50 7.75 3.25 3.65
C GLU A 50 8.28 2.63 4.95
N SER A 51 8.92 3.44 5.80
CA SER A 51 9.50 2.96 7.07
C SER A 51 8.46 2.35 8.03
N HIS A 52 7.28 2.95 8.12
CA HIS A 52 6.18 2.44 8.95
C HIS A 52 5.64 1.12 8.39
N LEU A 53 5.75 0.92 7.09
CA LEU A 53 5.21 -0.24 6.39
C LEU A 53 6.15 -1.43 6.42
N LEU A 54 7.46 -1.20 6.30
CA LEU A 54 8.46 -2.21 6.58
C LEU A 54 8.31 -2.75 8.02
N LYS A 55 8.00 -1.87 8.99
CA LYS A 55 7.67 -2.29 10.36
C LYS A 55 6.38 -3.12 10.43
N ALA A 56 5.30 -2.68 9.79
CA ALA A 56 4.04 -3.43 9.76
C ALA A 56 4.18 -4.80 9.08
N TYR A 57 4.98 -4.88 8.02
CA TYR A 57 5.31 -6.13 7.33
C TYR A 57 6.12 -7.07 8.23
N GLY A 58 7.13 -6.54 8.92
CA GLY A 58 7.90 -7.31 9.92
C GLY A 58 6.99 -7.89 11.01
N GLN A 59 6.05 -7.09 11.53
CA GLN A 59 5.06 -7.55 12.51
C GLN A 59 4.14 -8.64 11.94
N TYR A 60 3.71 -8.50 10.68
CA TYR A 60 2.93 -9.54 9.99
C TYR A 60 3.70 -10.85 9.88
N GLN A 61 4.97 -10.79 9.44
CA GLN A 61 5.83 -11.97 9.30
C GLN A 61 6.06 -12.68 10.64
N GLN A 62 6.25 -11.92 11.74
CA GLN A 62 6.40 -12.49 13.08
C GLN A 62 5.15 -13.27 13.53
N ARG A 63 3.95 -12.83 13.14
CA ARG A 63 2.69 -13.46 13.56
C ARG A 63 2.24 -14.61 12.65
N SER A 64 2.41 -14.47 11.34
CA SER A 64 1.81 -15.36 10.34
C SER A 64 2.83 -16.32 9.71
N GLY A 65 4.11 -16.18 10.07
CA GLY A 65 5.20 -16.85 9.37
C GLY A 65 5.49 -16.25 8.00
N ARG A 66 6.60 -16.66 7.40
CA ARG A 66 6.99 -16.22 6.06
C ARG A 66 6.27 -17.05 5.01
N HIS A 67 5.76 -16.38 3.97
CA HIS A 67 5.13 -17.06 2.84
C HIS A 67 6.14 -17.56 1.81
N THR A 68 7.30 -16.90 1.71
CA THR A 68 8.38 -17.27 0.79
C THR A 68 9.63 -17.66 1.58
N LYS A 69 10.19 -18.83 1.26
CA LYS A 69 11.43 -19.31 1.90
C LYS A 69 12.62 -18.48 1.40
N GLY A 70 13.49 -18.06 2.32
CA GLY A 70 14.78 -17.41 2.00
C GLY A 70 14.76 -15.88 1.90
N LYS A 71 13.60 -15.24 1.64
CA LYS A 71 13.51 -13.78 1.56
C LYS A 71 13.33 -13.16 2.95
N ARG A 72 14.25 -12.26 3.34
CA ARG A 72 14.21 -11.54 4.63
C ARG A 72 13.51 -10.18 4.54
N THR A 73 13.30 -9.67 3.33
CA THR A 73 12.78 -8.34 3.04
C THR A 73 11.54 -8.43 2.16
N CYS A 74 10.72 -7.37 2.14
CA CYS A 74 9.70 -7.19 1.11
C CYS A 74 10.18 -6.19 0.06
N ASP A 75 9.70 -6.36 -1.16
CA ASP A 75 9.86 -5.35 -2.20
C ASP A 75 8.83 -4.24 -1.97
N TRP A 76 9.21 -3.02 -2.33
CA TRP A 76 8.35 -1.86 -2.37
C TRP A 76 8.05 -1.50 -3.81
N SER A 77 6.78 -1.22 -4.13
CA SER A 77 6.42 -0.71 -5.44
C SER A 77 5.28 0.29 -5.33
N MET A 78 5.40 1.37 -6.10
CA MET A 78 4.34 2.35 -6.29
C MET A 78 3.50 1.95 -7.49
N PHE A 79 2.18 1.94 -7.30
CA PHE A 79 1.24 1.68 -8.37
C PHE A 79 1.43 2.69 -9.50
N GLN A 80 1.76 2.20 -10.69
CA GLN A 80 1.90 3.00 -11.89
C GLN A 80 0.54 3.04 -12.59
N GLY A 81 -0.15 4.17 -12.52
CA GLY A 81 -1.46 4.35 -13.13
C GLY A 81 -1.78 5.82 -13.40
N PRO A 82 -2.88 6.09 -14.11
CA PRO A 82 -3.31 7.46 -14.37
C PRO A 82 -3.50 8.22 -13.06
N GLN A 83 -3.10 9.48 -12.99
CA GLN A 83 -3.35 10.31 -11.80
C GLN A 83 -4.84 10.66 -11.70
N GLN A 84 -5.31 11.00 -10.49
CA GLN A 84 -6.67 11.52 -10.35
C GLN A 84 -6.83 12.85 -11.10
N LEU A 85 -8.03 13.07 -11.64
CA LEU A 85 -8.32 14.26 -12.45
C LEU A 85 -8.67 15.47 -11.58
N SER A 86 -9.33 15.25 -10.45
CA SER A 86 -9.71 16.30 -9.49
C SER A 86 -9.11 16.07 -8.11
N ASP A 87 -9.19 17.05 -7.21
CA ASP A 87 -8.61 16.96 -5.86
C ASP A 87 -9.36 16.01 -4.90
N TRP A 88 -10.58 15.60 -5.24
CA TRP A 88 -11.54 14.96 -4.32
C TRP A 88 -11.76 13.46 -4.60
N GLU A 89 -11.19 12.93 -5.67
CA GLU A 89 -11.44 11.56 -6.13
C GLU A 89 -10.49 10.51 -5.52
N CYS A 90 -9.65 10.90 -4.56
CA CYS A 90 -8.62 10.01 -4.00
C CYS A 90 -9.20 8.70 -3.44
N GLY A 91 -10.35 8.77 -2.76
CA GLY A 91 -11.06 7.58 -2.25
C GLY A 91 -11.57 6.66 -3.36
N TYR A 92 -12.18 7.23 -4.41
CA TYR A 92 -12.64 6.46 -5.57
C TYR A 92 -11.47 5.85 -6.34
N PHE A 93 -10.39 6.62 -6.53
CA PHE A 93 -9.19 6.16 -7.21
C PHE A 93 -8.60 4.92 -6.56
N VAL A 94 -8.40 4.95 -5.24
CA VAL A 94 -7.82 3.81 -4.54
C VAL A 94 -8.72 2.58 -4.59
N MET A 95 -10.04 2.74 -4.51
CA MET A 95 -10.99 1.63 -4.62
C MET A 95 -11.01 1.04 -6.03
N LYS A 96 -11.04 1.87 -7.08
CA LYS A 96 -11.03 1.42 -8.47
C LYS A 96 -9.77 0.62 -8.80
N ASN A 97 -8.60 1.08 -8.33
CA ASN A 97 -7.33 0.42 -8.63
C ASN A 97 -7.05 -0.80 -7.74
N MET A 98 -7.79 -0.96 -6.63
CA MET A 98 -7.70 -2.14 -5.78
C MET A 98 -8.14 -3.42 -6.51
N ASP A 99 -9.11 -3.33 -7.42
CA ASP A 99 -9.61 -4.47 -8.19
C ASP A 99 -8.54 -5.05 -9.12
N PHE A 100 -7.65 -4.20 -9.67
CA PHE A 100 -6.56 -4.63 -10.55
C PHE A 100 -5.43 -5.38 -9.83
N ILE A 101 -5.39 -5.33 -8.49
CA ILE A 101 -4.26 -5.84 -7.69
C ILE A 101 -4.51 -7.26 -7.15
N ILE A 102 -5.77 -7.68 -7.01
CA ILE A 102 -6.19 -8.88 -6.26
C ILE A 102 -6.55 -10.03 -7.21
#